data_AF-A0A8J4SKU7-F1
#
_entry.id   AF-A0A8J4SKU7-F1
#
_cell.length_a   1.000
_cell.length_b   1.000
_cell.length_c   1.000
_cell.angle_alpha   90.00
_cell.angle_beta   90.00
_cell.angle_gamma   90.00
#
_symmetry.space_group_name_H-M   'P 1'
#
loop_
_entity.id
_entity.type
_entity.pdbx_description
1 polymer ?
#
loop_
_entity_poly.entity_id
_entity_poly.type
_entity_poly.pdbx_seq_one_letter_code
_entity_poly.pdbx_strand_id
1 'polypeptide(L)' 'MVAVHSGKKRGATLRGAFSKDGIHEFLRALLLADPKMPLFPIQAMPEIQNVVAWDGQDAPPIEEDEIDLAELGLKVEL' A
#
# COMPACT_ATOMS: atom_id res chain seq x y z
N MET A 1 -6.07 5.94 3.04
CA MET A 1 -7.09 6.00 1.96
C MET A 1 -6.59 6.91 0.86
N VAL A 2 -6.98 6.63 -0.39
CA VAL A 2 -6.67 7.44 -1.57
C VAL A 2 -7.95 7.69 -2.35
N ALA A 3 -8.20 8.94 -2.75
CA ALA A 3 -9.25 9.30 -3.69
C ALA A 3 -8.67 9.43 -5.10
N VAL A 4 -9.39 8.94 -6.10
CA VAL A 4 -8.91 8.81 -7.48
C VAL A 4 -9.92 9.44 -8.43
N HIS A 5 -9.50 10.36 -9.28
CA HIS A 5 -10.37 10.91 -10.32
C HIS A 5 -10.04 10.28 -11.67
N SER A 6 -10.96 9.45 -12.19
CA SER A 6 -10.78 8.70 -13.45
C SER A 6 -10.54 9.61 -14.67
N GLY A 7 -11.37 10.65 -14.85
CA GLY A 7 -11.25 11.57 -15.99
C GLY A 7 -9.96 12.43 -15.99
N LYS A 8 -9.58 13.01 -14.85
CA LYS A 8 -8.38 13.85 -14.71
C LYS A 8 -7.10 13.06 -14.50
N LYS A 9 -7.18 11.76 -14.22
CA LYS A 9 -6.05 10.89 -13.86
C LYS A 9 -5.17 11.49 -12.76
N ARG A 10 -5.82 12.00 -11.71
CA ARG A 10 -5.18 12.60 -10.53
C ARG A 10 -5.67 11.89 -9.28
N GLY A 11 -4.79 11.75 -8.30
CA GLY A 11 -5.09 11.14 -7.00
C GLY A 11 -4.76 12.07 -5.85
N ALA A 12 -5.42 11.84 -4.71
CA ALA A 12 -5.15 12.51 -3.45
C ALA A 12 -5.09 11.50 -2.31
N THR A 13 -4.07 11.59 -1.46
CA THR A 13 -3.91 10.69 -0.30
C THR A 13 -4.40 11.39 0.95
N LEU A 14 -5.28 10.73 1.71
CA LEU A 14 -5.60 11.14 3.08
C LEU A 14 -4.36 10.94 3.94
N ARG A 15 -3.78 12.04 4.45
CA ARG A 15 -2.60 12.01 5.34
C ARG A 15 -2.95 12.10 6.83
N GLY A 16 -4.19 12.42 7.16
CA GLY A 16 -4.68 12.52 8.53
C GLY A 16 -5.20 11.20 9.08
N ALA A 17 -5.82 11.25 10.26
CA ALA A 17 -6.45 10.10 10.89
C ALA A 17 -7.55 9.50 10.00
N PHE A 18 -7.60 8.16 9.94
CA PHE A 18 -8.68 7.44 9.28
C PHE A 18 -9.88 7.32 10.23
N SER A 19 -10.57 8.44 10.46
CA SER A 19 -11.78 8.54 11.27
C SER A 19 -12.92 9.16 10.45
N LYS A 20 -14.15 9.08 10.95
CA LYS A 20 -15.32 9.69 10.30
C LYS A 20 -15.10 11.18 10.00
N ASP A 21 -14.60 11.93 10.99
CA ASP A 21 -14.34 13.35 10.86
C ASP A 21 -13.16 13.64 9.92
N GLY A 22 -12.09 12.83 10.00
CA GLY A 22 -10.94 12.96 9.10
C GLY A 22 -11.28 12.70 7.64
N ILE A 23 -12.13 11.70 7.37
CA ILE A 23 -12.65 11.42 6.03
C ILE A 23 -13.57 12.55 5.57
N HIS A 24 -14.44 13.08 6.45
CA HIS A 24 -15.36 14.16 6.11
C HIS A 24 -14.62 15.42 5.64
N GLU A 25 -13.65 15.90 6.42
CA GLU A 25 -12.87 17.09 6.08
C GLU A 25 -12.02 16.87 4.82
N PHE A 26 -11.46 15.67 4.63
CA PHE A 26 -10.72 15.34 3.41
C PHE A 26 -11.59 15.40 2.15
N LEU A 27 -12.80 14.82 2.21
CA LEU A 27 -13.74 14.88 1.08
C LEU A 27 -14.24 16.31 0.83
N ARG A 28 -14.43 17.10 1.89
CA ARG A 28 -14.78 18.51 1.78
C ARG A 28 -13.70 19.32 1.07
N ALA A 29 -12.44 19.14 1.45
CA ALA A 29 -11.29 19.78 0.79
C ALA A 29 -11.16 19.41 -0.69
N LEU A 30 -11.44 18.14 -1.02
CA LEU A 30 -11.51 17.65 -2.42
C LEU A 30 -12.59 18.36 -3.23
N LEU A 31 -13.81 18.46 -2.70
CA LEU A 31 -14.94 19.08 -3.39
C LEU A 31 -14.75 20.58 -3.60
N LEU A 32 -14.14 21.25 -2.63
CA LEU A 32 -13.81 22.68 -2.72
C LEU A 32 -12.55 22.96 -3.54
N ALA A 33 -11.89 21.92 -4.05
CA ALA A 33 -10.63 22.01 -4.79
C ALA A 33 -9.57 22.85 -4.04
N ASP A 34 -9.36 22.55 -2.75
CA ASP A 34 -8.39 23.26 -1.93
C ASP A 34 -6.99 23.24 -2.62
N PRO A 35 -6.43 24.40 -3.00
CA PRO A 35 -5.16 24.48 -3.71
C PRO A 35 -3.97 23.97 -2.87
N LYS A 36 -4.11 23.86 -1.55
CA LYS A 36 -3.07 23.32 -0.67
C LYS A 36 -3.03 21.80 -0.67
N MET A 37 -4.05 21.13 -1.22
CA MET A 37 -4.10 19.69 -1.18
C MET A 37 -3.19 19.09 -2.26
N PRO A 38 -2.19 18.27 -1.88
CA PRO A 38 -1.25 17.71 -2.85
C PRO A 38 -1.95 16.65 -3.71
N LEU A 39 -1.96 16.88 -5.02
CA LEU A 39 -2.43 15.92 -6.02
C LEU A 39 -1.25 15.27 -6.73
N PHE A 40 -1.31 13.96 -6.93
CA PHE A 40 -0.32 13.21 -7.71
C PHE A 40 -0.93 12.70 -9.02
N PRO A 41 -0.14 12.63 -10.11
CA PRO A 41 -0.61 12.06 -11.36
C PRO A 41 -0.74 10.53 -11.27
N ILE A 42 -1.63 9.96 -12.08
CA ILE A 42 -1.84 8.52 -12.16
C ILE A 42 -1.76 8.13 -13.63
N GLN A 43 -0.99 7.10 -13.98
CA GLN A 43 -0.85 6.67 -15.38
C GLN A 43 -2.12 5.97 -15.88
N ALA A 44 -2.61 5.00 -15.10
CA ALA A 44 -3.77 4.19 -15.40
C ALA A 44 -4.64 4.00 -14.14
N MET A 45 -5.92 3.69 -14.33
CA MET A 45 -6.76 3.27 -13.22
C MET A 45 -6.29 1.90 -12.73
N PRO A 46 -6.20 1.68 -11.41
CA PRO A 46 -5.86 0.37 -10.87
C PRO A 46 -6.91 -0.66 -11.28
N GLU A 47 -6.44 -1.85 -11.64
CA GLU A 47 -7.32 -2.99 -11.94
C GLU A 47 -7.82 -3.63 -10.64
N ILE A 48 -9.12 -3.93 -10.60
CA ILE A 48 -9.70 -4.66 -9.47
C ILE A 48 -9.47 -6.15 -9.72
N GLN A 49 -8.59 -6.75 -8.93
CA GLN A 49 -8.31 -8.18 -9.00
C GLN A 49 -9.26 -8.93 -8.05
N ASN A 50 -9.91 -9.97 -8.58
CA ASN A 50 -10.64 -10.92 -7.75
C ASN A 50 -9.62 -11.91 -7.17
N VAL A 51 -9.40 -11.81 -5.86
CA VAL A 51 -8.54 -12.73 -5.10
C VAL A 51 -9.40 -13.63 -4.24
N VAL A 52 -8.90 -14.84 -3.96
CA VAL A 52 -9.54 -15.73 -2.99
C VAL A 52 -9.49 -15.06 -1.62
N ALA A 53 -10.57 -15.16 -0.85
CA ALA A 53 -10.60 -14.64 0.51
C ALA A 53 -9.49 -15.30 1.33
N TRP A 54 -8.79 -14.51 2.15
CA TRP A 54 -7.81 -15.04 3.07
C TRP A 54 -8.49 -16.01 4.05
N ASP A 55 -7.90 -17.18 4.20
CA ASP A 55 -8.36 -18.26 5.08
C ASP A 55 -8.08 -18.00 6.58
N GLY A 56 -7.42 -16.87 6.90
CA GLY A 56 -7.08 -16.47 8.26
C GLY A 56 -5.92 -17.24 8.87
N GLN A 57 -5.26 -18.09 8.08
CA GLN A 57 -4.03 -18.75 8.48
C GLN A 57 -2.85 -17.97 7.92
N ASP A 58 -1.84 -17.75 8.76
CA ASP A 58 -0.58 -17.25 8.27
C ASP A 58 0.05 -18.28 7.35
N ALA A 59 0.83 -17.81 6.38
CA ALA A 59 1.66 -18.71 5.59
C ALA A 59 2.54 -19.54 6.54
N PRO A 60 2.76 -20.83 6.26
CA PRO A 60 3.70 -21.60 7.06
C PRO A 60 5.04 -20.87 7.09
N PRO A 61 5.78 -20.96 8.20
CA PRO A 61 7.16 -20.47 8.23
C PRO A 61 7.87 -21.10 7.03
N ILE A 62 8.46 -20.24 6.20
CA ILE A 62 9.35 -20.69 5.14
C ILE A 62 10.44 -21.45 5.87
N GLU A 63 10.59 -22.75 5.60
CA GLU A 63 11.74 -23.50 6.11
C GLU A 63 12.97 -22.74 5.62
N GLU A 64 13.73 -22.16 6.54
CA GLU A 64 15.07 -21.69 6.22
C GLU A 64 15.82 -22.95 5.80
N ASP A 65 16.06 -23.13 4.50
CA ASP A 65 17.06 -24.08 4.05
C ASP A 65 18.31 -23.83 4.90
N GLU A 66 18.87 -24.88 5.52
CA GLU A 66 20.13 -24.77 6.24
C GLU A 66 21.12 -24.09 5.30
N ILE A 67 21.46 -22.83 5.59
CA ILE A 67 22.39 -22.08 4.76
C ILE A 67 23.69 -22.88 4.79
N ASP A 68 24.10 -23.41 3.64
CA ASP A 68 25.40 -24.09 3.53
C ASP A 68 26.50 -23.05 3.71
N LEU A 69 26.99 -22.94 4.96
CA LEU A 69 28.07 -22.02 5.33
C LEU A 69 29.36 -22.31 4.54
N ALA A 70 29.52 -23.54 4.01
CA ALA A 70 30.64 -23.89 3.15
C ALA A 70 30.51 -23.27 1.76
N GLU A 71 29.29 -23.14 1.21
CA GLU A 71 29.03 -22.41 -0.04
C GLU A 71 29.35 -20.91 0.12
N LEU A 72 29.14 -20.37 1.31
CA LEU A 72 29.51 -19.00 1.68
C LEU A 72 30.98 -18.82 2.09
N GLY A 73 31.79 -19.88 2.04
CA GLY A 73 33.23 -19.82 2.35
C GLY A 73 33.56 -19.56 3.82
N LEU A 74 32.60 -19.70 4.72
CA LEU A 74 32.77 -19.51 6.17
C LEU A 74 33.13 -20.86 6.81
N LYS A 75 34.41 -21.05 7.14
CA LYS A 75 34.83 -22.21 7.94
C LYS A 75 34.49 -21.98 9.40
N VAL A 76 33.65 -22.84 9.97
CA VAL A 76 33.44 -22.90 11.41
C VAL A 76 34.64 -23.61 12.03
N GLU A 77 35.66 -22.86 12.43
CA GLU A 77 36.73 -23.38 13.27
C GLU A 77 36.22 -23.46 14.71
N LEU A 78 36.10 -24.70 15.22
CA LEU A 78 35.79 -25.03 16.62
C LEU A 78 37.03 -24.90 17.50
#